data_AF-A0AAQ4FB31-F1
#
_entry.id   AF-A0AAQ4FB31-F1
#
_cell.length_a   1.000
_cell.length_b   1.000
_cell.length_c   1.000
_cell.angle_alpha   90.00
_cell.angle_beta   90.00
_cell.angle_gamma   90.00
#
_symmetry.space_group_name_H-M   'P 1'
#
loop_
_entity.id
_entity.type
_entity.pdbx_description
1 polymer ?
#
loop_
_entity_poly.entity_id
_entity_poly.type
_entity_poly.pdbx_seq_one_letter_code
_entity_poly.pdbx_strand_id
1 'polypeptide(L)'
;MPRVSRVSPRVTWQKKNMAARSAAVVVVSPAADELPVSPTPRRVPQPGAIAIPAAFGLIFVAAVACALVWVVLSLPPRPGRKNTTQNPFCCPEEAAQLFAVIDKEHSPCKDFFAHVCKNAIKEGVVKEDVTKDILESIKGNVVRGTNLHDLPAATALHRFYTSCVREIWKPELLIKDSAAALLEISKSKTTMSSADLLRFALDVQYRYNLPFFTTFEYEPGASLTISRNQMRLEDYRHSCVETCFGVALSVVNAHFGANYTLDQIEDWDRRLPGDSDEIFKVEVTTEEFRDAFNGLDISQLKAILQDFSIYLDAGAPIYSEPKEVTLQEIRLMWNTSSQPLSLCHMIMTVALQTVTFIHLFTVVTFPSMRAASLCKAHGIEFQELWRRTYVASFTSERKNVQLRNLFQATRQAFTTYAPLRKIMKDGNDTAKFDAMVANISLLLPIDLILRDVAAPNLSTQGFVRNYFRALSFEFDVRTVKSRRGSVVIIDGFHYEERSEVAFVSDTTLYVPTPLFGLLSGNNTDPMLADAPGLGSRMAAAMWQKVISSEMWSSQTQQAILQQR
;
A
#
# COMPACT_ATOMS: atom_id res chain seq x y z
N MET A 1 16.99 34.63 16.16
CA MET A 1 16.58 33.22 16.39
C MET A 1 17.74 32.33 15.95
N PRO A 2 18.30 31.46 16.81
CA PRO A 2 19.47 30.66 16.46
C PRO A 2 19.08 29.42 15.64
N ARG A 3 19.87 29.11 14.60
CA ARG A 3 19.74 27.94 13.73
C ARG A 3 20.18 26.68 14.48
N VAL A 4 19.31 25.68 14.51
CA VAL A 4 19.62 24.33 15.02
C VAL A 4 20.25 23.52 13.89
N SER A 5 21.55 23.22 14.01
CA SER A 5 22.26 22.30 13.12
C SER A 5 21.88 20.85 13.46
N ARG A 6 21.36 20.10 12.48
CA ARG A 6 21.17 18.65 12.62
C ARG A 6 22.50 17.94 12.32
N VAL A 7 23.04 17.28 13.33
CA VAL A 7 24.18 16.35 13.22
C VAL A 7 23.61 14.97 12.88
N SER A 8 24.08 14.38 11.77
CA SER A 8 23.80 12.99 11.39
C SER A 8 24.86 12.07 12.00
N PRO A 9 24.51 10.93 12.64
CA PRO A 9 25.50 10.03 13.21
C PRO A 9 26.07 9.08 12.14
N ARG A 10 27.40 9.16 11.92
CA ARG A 10 28.19 8.13 11.22
C ARG A 10 28.30 6.89 12.12
N VAL A 11 27.80 5.75 11.64
CA VAL A 11 28.06 4.43 12.23
C VAL A 11 29.23 3.80 11.47
N THR A 12 30.38 3.67 12.11
CA THR A 12 31.54 2.92 11.61
C THR A 12 31.44 1.46 12.05
N TRP A 13 31.37 0.53 11.09
CA TRP A 13 31.39 -0.90 11.38
C TRP A 13 32.83 -1.44 11.37
N GLN A 14 33.30 -1.89 12.55
CA GLN A 14 34.54 -2.66 12.67
C GLN A 14 34.31 -4.13 12.28
N LYS A 15 35.16 -4.62 11.37
CA LYS A 15 35.25 -6.05 11.01
C LYS A 15 35.70 -6.90 12.21
N LYS A 16 34.94 -7.92 12.57
CA LYS A 16 35.42 -9.05 13.38
C LYS A 16 35.24 -10.36 12.61
N ASN A 17 36.38 -11.03 12.41
CA ASN A 17 36.50 -12.34 11.77
C ASN A 17 35.81 -13.43 12.59
N MET A 18 35.07 -14.32 11.94
CA MET A 18 34.82 -15.68 12.45
C MET A 18 35.01 -16.72 11.36
N ALA A 19 35.83 -17.71 11.69
CA ALA A 19 36.29 -18.79 10.84
C ALA A 19 35.22 -19.91 10.70
N ALA A 20 35.25 -20.54 9.54
CA ALA A 20 34.41 -21.64 9.11
C ALA A 20 34.57 -22.93 9.92
N ARG A 21 33.50 -23.72 10.02
CA ARG A 21 33.56 -25.17 10.18
C ARG A 21 32.52 -25.84 9.28
N SER A 22 33.03 -26.59 8.30
CA SER A 22 32.29 -27.42 7.38
C SER A 22 31.95 -28.77 8.01
N ALA A 23 30.74 -29.27 7.78
CA ALA A 23 30.39 -30.68 7.99
C ALA A 23 29.80 -31.24 6.68
N ALA A 24 30.43 -32.29 6.17
CA ALA A 24 30.06 -33.00 4.96
C ALA A 24 28.79 -33.84 5.18
N VAL A 25 27.88 -33.85 4.21
CA VAL A 25 26.75 -34.79 4.16
C VAL A 25 26.85 -35.63 2.89
N VAL A 26 26.86 -36.94 3.12
CA VAL A 26 26.98 -38.03 2.15
C VAL A 26 25.68 -38.17 1.36
N VAL A 27 25.80 -38.28 0.04
CA VAL A 27 24.71 -38.56 -0.91
C VAL A 27 24.54 -40.08 -1.03
N VAL A 28 23.31 -40.58 -0.91
CA VAL A 28 22.93 -41.93 -1.32
C VAL A 28 21.65 -41.84 -2.17
N SER A 29 21.77 -42.18 -3.45
CA SER A 29 20.64 -42.49 -4.34
C SER A 29 20.15 -43.92 -4.12
N PRO A 30 18.92 -44.23 -4.55
CA PRO A 30 18.77 -45.45 -5.33
C PRO A 30 17.96 -45.25 -6.63
N ALA A 31 18.38 -46.04 -7.62
CA ALA A 31 17.77 -46.21 -8.92
C ALA A 31 16.60 -47.20 -8.89
N ALA A 32 15.88 -47.21 -10.01
CA ALA A 32 14.71 -47.98 -10.38
C ALA A 32 14.89 -49.52 -10.36
N ASP A 33 13.78 -50.27 -10.29
CA ASP A 33 13.37 -51.14 -11.41
C ASP A 33 12.01 -51.85 -11.21
N GLU A 34 11.33 -51.99 -12.37
CA GLU A 34 10.45 -53.08 -12.84
C GLU A 34 8.95 -53.25 -12.42
N LEU A 35 8.13 -53.38 -13.49
CA LEU A 35 6.72 -53.74 -13.67
C LEU A 35 6.55 -55.29 -13.78
N PRO A 36 5.40 -55.91 -14.18
CA PRO A 36 3.94 -55.67 -13.98
C PRO A 36 3.16 -56.97 -13.58
N VAL A 37 1.90 -56.89 -13.12
CA VAL A 37 0.92 -58.03 -13.19
C VAL A 37 -0.52 -57.56 -13.48
N SER A 38 -1.17 -58.35 -14.35
CA SER A 38 -2.48 -58.25 -15.03
C SER A 38 -3.73 -58.46 -14.13
N PRO A 39 -4.96 -58.16 -14.59
CA PRO A 39 -6.17 -58.11 -13.77
C PRO A 39 -7.02 -59.39 -13.79
N THR A 40 -7.69 -59.70 -12.69
CA THR A 40 -8.69 -60.77 -12.56
C THR A 40 -10.13 -60.26 -12.79
N PRO A 41 -11.01 -61.02 -13.49
CA PRO A 41 -12.42 -60.68 -13.66
C PRO A 41 -13.26 -61.23 -12.49
N ARG A 42 -14.19 -60.43 -11.97
CA ARG A 42 -15.19 -60.86 -10.97
C ARG A 42 -16.55 -61.10 -11.63
N ARG A 43 -17.15 -62.24 -11.29
CA ARG A 43 -18.39 -62.83 -11.79
C ARG A 43 -19.64 -61.98 -11.49
N VAL A 44 -20.56 -61.99 -12.44
CA VAL A 44 -21.96 -61.55 -12.32
C VAL A 44 -22.78 -62.67 -11.64
N PRO A 45 -23.56 -62.41 -10.57
CA PRO A 45 -24.58 -63.33 -10.10
C PRO A 45 -25.94 -63.03 -10.75
N GLN A 46 -26.63 -64.10 -11.16
CA GLN A 46 -28.04 -64.09 -11.57
C GLN A 46 -29.00 -63.79 -10.40
N PRO A 47 -30.18 -63.20 -10.65
CA PRO A 47 -31.13 -62.81 -9.61
C PRO A 47 -31.96 -64.02 -9.14
N GLY A 48 -31.81 -64.36 -7.85
CA GLY A 48 -32.70 -65.25 -7.12
C GLY A 48 -33.93 -64.52 -6.62
N ALA A 49 -35.11 -65.02 -6.99
CA ALA A 49 -36.41 -64.46 -6.72
C ALA A 49 -36.84 -64.62 -5.25
N ILE A 50 -36.49 -63.69 -4.36
CA ILE A 50 -37.21 -63.44 -3.09
C ILE A 50 -37.01 -61.97 -2.68
N ALA A 51 -37.81 -61.03 -3.18
CA ALA A 51 -37.82 -59.66 -2.63
C ALA A 51 -39.10 -58.86 -2.92
N ILE A 52 -40.24 -59.51 -3.17
CA ILE A 52 -41.49 -58.79 -3.45
C ILE A 52 -42.01 -58.01 -2.21
N PRO A 53 -41.94 -58.49 -0.94
CA PRO A 53 -42.43 -57.69 0.19
C PRO A 53 -41.50 -56.52 0.58
N ALA A 54 -40.20 -56.60 0.29
CA ALA A 54 -39.24 -55.52 0.59
C ALA A 54 -39.39 -54.32 -0.36
N ALA A 55 -39.71 -54.58 -1.63
CA ALA A 55 -39.98 -53.52 -2.61
C ALA A 55 -41.25 -52.74 -2.27
N PHE A 56 -42.33 -53.41 -1.82
CA PHE A 56 -43.55 -52.73 -1.37
C PHE A 56 -43.32 -51.88 -0.11
N GLY A 57 -42.49 -52.35 0.83
CA GLY A 57 -42.11 -51.56 2.00
C GLY A 57 -41.37 -50.27 1.63
N LEU A 58 -40.39 -50.36 0.71
CA LEU A 58 -39.64 -49.19 0.23
C LEU A 58 -40.52 -48.20 -0.55
N ILE A 59 -41.43 -48.70 -1.39
CA ILE A 59 -42.38 -47.85 -2.13
C ILE A 59 -43.36 -47.17 -1.18
N PHE A 60 -43.84 -47.86 -0.14
CA PHE A 60 -44.73 -47.26 0.86
C PHE A 60 -44.01 -46.18 1.69
N VAL A 61 -42.76 -46.42 2.11
CA VAL A 61 -41.96 -45.42 2.83
C VAL A 61 -41.68 -44.20 1.93
N ALA A 62 -41.35 -44.41 0.66
CA ALA A 62 -41.16 -43.32 -0.29
C ALA A 62 -42.46 -42.53 -0.54
N ALA A 63 -43.60 -43.20 -0.66
CA ALA A 63 -44.90 -42.57 -0.84
C ALA A 63 -45.32 -41.76 0.39
N VAL A 64 -45.09 -42.27 1.60
CA VAL A 64 -45.35 -41.55 2.86
C VAL A 64 -44.41 -40.35 3.00
N ALA A 65 -43.14 -40.48 2.65
CA ALA A 65 -42.19 -39.37 2.66
C ALA A 65 -42.59 -38.27 1.66
N CYS A 66 -42.98 -38.63 0.44
CA CYS A 66 -43.49 -37.69 -0.55
C CYS A 66 -44.79 -37.03 -0.10
N ALA A 67 -45.72 -37.78 0.50
CA ALA A 67 -46.96 -37.23 1.05
C ALA A 67 -46.69 -36.26 2.21
N LEU A 68 -45.73 -36.57 3.10
CA LEU A 68 -45.32 -35.67 4.17
C LEU A 68 -44.66 -34.40 3.64
N VAL A 69 -43.78 -34.50 2.65
CA VAL A 69 -43.19 -33.33 1.99
C VAL A 69 -44.29 -32.50 1.31
N TRP A 70 -45.25 -33.14 0.66
CA TRP A 70 -46.37 -32.45 0.03
C TRP A 70 -47.29 -31.78 1.05
N VAL A 71 -47.57 -32.41 2.19
CA VAL A 71 -48.31 -31.80 3.31
C VAL A 71 -47.54 -30.62 3.88
N VAL A 72 -46.22 -30.74 4.09
CA VAL A 72 -45.39 -29.64 4.60
C VAL A 72 -45.33 -28.46 3.62
N LEU A 73 -45.29 -28.73 2.31
CA LEU A 73 -45.30 -27.70 1.27
C LEU A 73 -46.70 -27.13 0.99
N SER A 74 -47.76 -27.91 1.23
CA SER A 74 -49.17 -27.49 1.04
C SER A 74 -49.77 -26.87 2.29
N LEU A 75 -49.08 -26.91 3.43
CA LEU A 75 -49.42 -26.05 4.55
C LEU A 75 -49.27 -24.61 4.05
N PRO A 76 -50.36 -23.82 4.04
CA PRO A 76 -50.26 -22.41 3.69
C PRO A 76 -49.17 -21.82 4.58
N PRO A 77 -48.21 -21.05 4.02
CA PRO A 77 -47.16 -20.45 4.82
C PRO A 77 -47.86 -19.81 6.01
N ARG A 78 -47.60 -20.33 7.23
CA ARG A 78 -48.18 -19.77 8.46
C ARG A 78 -48.06 -18.27 8.27
N PRO A 79 -49.16 -17.50 8.27
CA PRO A 79 -49.08 -16.06 8.02
C PRO A 79 -48.01 -15.60 8.97
N GLY A 80 -46.84 -15.26 8.42
CA GLY A 80 -45.67 -14.96 9.20
C GLY A 80 -46.18 -13.91 10.13
N ARG A 81 -46.22 -14.23 11.43
CA ARG A 81 -46.79 -13.35 12.45
C ARG A 81 -46.05 -12.05 12.18
N LYS A 82 -46.74 -11.09 11.56
CA LYS A 82 -46.22 -9.75 11.40
C LYS A 82 -46.21 -9.29 12.85
N ASN A 83 -45.10 -9.56 13.53
CA ASN A 83 -44.70 -8.85 14.72
C ASN A 83 -44.38 -7.42 14.25
N THR A 84 -45.40 -6.73 13.75
CA THR A 84 -45.59 -5.29 13.89
C THR A 84 -46.00 -5.02 15.33
N THR A 85 -45.21 -5.54 16.28
CA THR A 85 -44.84 -4.79 17.45
C THR A 85 -43.47 -4.24 17.07
N GLN A 86 -43.46 -3.05 16.49
CA GLN A 86 -42.30 -2.16 16.54
C GLN A 86 -41.96 -2.01 18.03
N ASN A 87 -41.12 -2.90 18.54
CA ASN A 87 -40.49 -2.68 19.82
C ASN A 87 -39.53 -1.50 19.57
N PRO A 88 -39.67 -0.36 20.25
CA PRO A 88 -38.87 0.84 19.97
C PRO A 88 -37.37 0.66 20.30
N PHE A 89 -37.00 -0.48 20.88
CA PHE A 89 -35.62 -0.84 21.18
C PHE A 89 -34.99 -1.56 19.99
N CYS A 90 -34.36 -0.78 19.11
CA CYS A 90 -33.78 -1.24 17.84
C CYS A 90 -32.61 -2.25 17.97
N CYS A 91 -32.02 -2.42 19.16
CA CYS A 91 -30.69 -3.04 19.31
C CYS A 91 -30.54 -3.82 20.63
N PRO A 92 -31.33 -4.88 20.88
CA PRO A 92 -31.28 -5.59 22.16
C PRO A 92 -29.94 -6.29 22.41
N GLU A 93 -29.25 -6.72 21.35
CA GLU A 93 -27.95 -7.40 21.46
C GLU A 93 -26.84 -6.41 21.82
N GLU A 94 -26.78 -5.26 21.15
CA GLU A 94 -25.81 -4.20 21.42
C GLU A 94 -26.06 -3.56 22.80
N ALA A 95 -27.32 -3.35 23.16
CA ALA A 95 -27.69 -2.89 24.50
C ALA A 95 -27.26 -3.92 25.56
N ALA A 96 -27.51 -5.21 25.33
CA ALA A 96 -27.09 -6.27 26.25
C ALA A 96 -25.55 -6.33 26.40
N GLN A 97 -24.80 -6.15 25.32
CA GLN A 97 -23.34 -6.06 25.36
C GLN A 97 -22.86 -4.85 26.18
N LEU A 98 -23.48 -3.68 25.99
CA LEU A 98 -23.16 -2.49 26.79
C LEU A 98 -23.48 -2.71 28.27
N PHE A 99 -24.65 -3.26 28.59
CA PHE A 99 -25.07 -3.54 29.96
C PHE A 99 -24.22 -4.61 30.64
N ALA A 100 -23.65 -5.55 29.88
CA ALA A 100 -22.77 -6.58 30.41
C ALA A 100 -21.46 -5.99 30.95
N VAL A 101 -20.97 -4.90 30.36
CA VAL A 101 -19.67 -4.30 30.71
C VAL A 101 -19.75 -3.06 31.61
N ILE A 102 -20.96 -2.60 31.96
CA ILE A 102 -21.16 -1.48 32.88
C ILE A 102 -20.86 -1.92 34.32
N ASP A 103 -20.09 -1.10 35.05
CA ASP A 103 -19.87 -1.24 36.49
C ASP A 103 -20.98 -0.53 37.26
N LYS A 104 -21.95 -1.32 37.72
CA LYS A 104 -23.10 -0.86 38.52
C LYS A 104 -22.72 -0.35 39.91
N GLU A 105 -21.52 -0.70 40.41
CA GLU A 105 -21.03 -0.23 41.71
C GLU A 105 -20.55 1.21 41.65
N HIS A 106 -20.18 1.70 40.46
CA HIS A 106 -19.76 3.08 40.25
C HIS A 106 -20.95 3.93 39.81
N SER A 107 -21.10 5.11 40.40
CA SER A 107 -22.13 6.07 39.99
C SER A 107 -21.66 6.83 38.74
N PRO A 108 -22.46 6.91 37.65
CA PRO A 108 -22.09 7.66 36.46
C PRO A 108 -21.93 9.16 36.71
N CYS A 109 -22.56 9.70 37.77
CA CYS A 109 -22.44 11.10 38.17
C CYS A 109 -21.16 11.40 38.95
N LYS A 110 -20.51 10.36 39.52
CA LYS A 110 -19.26 10.51 40.28
C LYS A 110 -18.04 10.14 39.44
N ASP A 111 -18.14 9.05 38.71
CA ASP A 111 -17.08 8.55 37.83
C ASP A 111 -17.71 7.83 36.63
N PHE A 112 -18.03 8.61 35.59
CA PHE A 112 -18.62 8.08 34.36
C PHE A 112 -17.68 7.10 33.65
N PHE A 113 -16.37 7.34 33.70
CA PHE A 113 -15.38 6.48 33.08
C PHE A 113 -15.35 5.10 33.76
N ALA A 114 -15.28 5.05 35.09
CA ALA A 114 -15.32 3.77 35.80
C ALA A 114 -16.67 3.05 35.61
N HIS A 115 -17.79 3.80 35.62
CA HIS A 115 -19.11 3.23 35.38
C HIS A 115 -19.22 2.54 34.01
N VAL A 116 -18.67 3.11 32.95
CA VAL A 116 -18.82 2.57 31.58
C VAL A 116 -17.69 1.61 31.20
N CYS A 117 -16.45 1.86 31.63
CA CYS A 117 -15.27 1.20 31.06
C CYS A 117 -14.58 0.20 32.00
N LYS A 118 -14.82 0.24 33.32
CA LYS A 118 -14.00 -0.53 34.27
C LYS A 118 -14.08 -2.05 34.08
N ASN A 119 -15.29 -2.60 33.97
CA ASN A 119 -15.43 -4.04 33.72
C ASN A 119 -14.98 -4.40 32.30
N ALA A 120 -15.25 -3.53 31.32
CA ALA A 120 -14.78 -3.72 29.94
C ALA A 120 -13.23 -3.85 29.85
N ILE A 121 -12.49 -3.03 30.61
CA ILE A 121 -11.03 -3.10 30.69
C ILE A 121 -10.59 -4.37 31.44
N LYS A 122 -11.22 -4.66 32.59
CA LYS A 122 -10.90 -5.84 33.41
C LYS A 122 -11.10 -7.16 32.66
N GLU A 123 -12.13 -7.23 31.83
CA GLU A 123 -12.48 -8.40 31.03
C GLU A 123 -11.70 -8.48 29.70
N GLY A 124 -10.85 -7.47 29.40
CA GLY A 124 -10.11 -7.40 28.14
C GLY A 124 -11.01 -7.20 26.91
N VAL A 125 -12.24 -6.72 27.10
CA VAL A 125 -13.19 -6.38 26.04
C VAL A 125 -12.74 -5.10 25.34
N VAL A 126 -12.17 -4.15 26.09
CA VAL A 126 -11.49 -2.98 25.51
C VAL A 126 -10.15 -3.45 24.95
N LYS A 127 -10.16 -3.85 23.68
CA LYS A 127 -8.92 -3.95 22.91
C LYS A 127 -8.45 -2.54 22.61
N GLU A 128 -7.20 -2.22 22.94
CA GLU A 128 -6.59 -0.90 22.71
C GLU A 128 -6.75 -0.43 21.25
N ASP A 129 -6.91 -1.35 20.30
CA ASP A 129 -7.01 -1.01 18.89
C ASP A 129 -7.92 -1.97 18.11
N VAL A 130 -9.24 -1.87 18.31
CA VAL A 130 -10.26 -2.61 17.51
C VAL A 130 -10.06 -2.38 16.00
N THR A 131 -9.53 -1.21 15.62
CA THR A 131 -9.19 -0.89 14.22
C THR A 131 -8.09 -1.82 13.71
N LYS A 132 -7.01 -2.00 14.46
CA LYS A 132 -5.91 -2.89 14.11
C LYS A 132 -6.35 -4.33 13.92
N ASP A 133 -7.24 -4.84 14.78
CA ASP A 133 -7.76 -6.20 14.65
C ASP A 133 -8.56 -6.40 13.35
N ILE A 134 -9.38 -5.41 12.96
CA ILE A 134 -10.14 -5.49 11.71
C ILE A 134 -9.19 -5.38 10.51
N LEU A 135 -8.19 -4.49 10.57
CA LEU A 135 -7.17 -4.38 9.53
C LEU A 135 -6.39 -5.68 9.37
N GLU A 136 -5.99 -6.32 10.47
CA GLU A 136 -5.31 -7.62 10.45
C GLU A 136 -6.22 -8.74 9.93
N SER A 137 -7.52 -8.69 10.23
CA SER A 137 -8.50 -9.61 9.65
C SER A 137 -8.61 -9.45 8.12
N ILE A 138 -8.68 -8.22 7.62
CA ILE A 138 -8.68 -7.94 6.18
C ILE A 138 -7.38 -8.41 5.53
N LYS A 139 -6.23 -8.10 6.13
CA LYS A 139 -4.92 -8.60 5.68
C LYS A 139 -4.91 -10.13 5.63
N GLY A 140 -5.44 -10.79 6.66
CA GLY A 140 -5.60 -12.25 6.71
C GLY A 140 -6.53 -12.81 5.64
N ASN A 141 -7.60 -12.10 5.28
CA ASN A 141 -8.53 -12.51 4.23
C ASN A 141 -7.91 -12.37 2.82
N VAL A 142 -7.16 -11.29 2.59
CA VAL A 142 -6.37 -11.11 1.36
C VAL A 142 -5.33 -12.23 1.23
N VAL A 143 -4.61 -12.54 2.30
CA VAL A 143 -3.64 -13.65 2.32
C VAL A 143 -4.31 -14.99 2.01
N ARG A 144 -5.48 -15.26 2.62
CA ARG A 144 -6.20 -16.54 2.46
C ARG A 144 -7.03 -16.66 1.19
N GLY A 145 -7.26 -15.57 0.46
CA GLY A 145 -8.12 -15.60 -0.73
C GLY A 145 -9.63 -15.61 -0.43
N THR A 146 -10.03 -15.30 0.80
CA THR A 146 -11.42 -15.45 1.27
C THR A 146 -12.23 -14.17 1.06
N ASN A 147 -13.44 -14.28 0.51
CA ASN A 147 -14.38 -13.17 0.28
C ASN A 147 -13.83 -12.05 -0.62
N LEU A 148 -13.06 -12.39 -1.65
CA LEU A 148 -12.39 -11.40 -2.52
C LEU A 148 -13.14 -11.07 -3.83
N HIS A 149 -14.20 -11.81 -4.17
CA HIS A 149 -14.82 -11.77 -5.50
C HIS A 149 -15.31 -10.38 -5.93
N ASP A 150 -15.74 -9.55 -4.99
CA ASP A 150 -16.23 -8.20 -5.24
C ASP A 150 -15.17 -7.11 -5.04
N LEU A 151 -13.91 -7.51 -4.80
CA LEU A 151 -12.80 -6.62 -4.46
C LEU A 151 -11.61 -6.83 -5.42
N PRO A 152 -11.60 -6.17 -6.60
CA PRO A 152 -10.53 -6.36 -7.60
C PRO A 152 -9.12 -6.07 -7.06
N ALA A 153 -8.96 -5.03 -6.24
CA ALA A 153 -7.68 -4.71 -5.62
C ALA A 153 -7.23 -5.78 -4.61
N ALA A 154 -8.17 -6.33 -3.83
CA ALA A 154 -7.89 -7.40 -2.89
C ALA A 154 -7.52 -8.71 -3.61
N THR A 155 -8.20 -8.98 -4.73
CA THR A 155 -7.87 -10.10 -5.62
C THR A 155 -6.47 -9.94 -6.22
N ALA A 156 -6.10 -8.73 -6.65
CA ALA A 156 -4.74 -8.45 -7.13
C ALA A 156 -3.70 -8.72 -6.03
N LEU A 157 -3.90 -8.18 -4.82
CA LEU A 157 -3.01 -8.41 -3.67
C LEU A 157 -2.88 -9.89 -3.31
N HIS A 158 -3.99 -10.66 -3.34
CA HIS A 158 -3.94 -12.10 -3.09
C HIS A 158 -3.11 -12.85 -4.14
N ARG A 159 -3.26 -12.49 -5.43
CA ARG A 159 -2.49 -13.11 -6.51
C ARG A 159 -1.01 -12.74 -6.42
N PHE A 160 -0.70 -11.49 -6.10
CA PHE A 160 0.66 -11.05 -5.78
C PHE A 160 1.25 -11.91 -4.65
N TYR A 161 0.55 -12.00 -3.52
CA TYR A 161 0.96 -12.78 -2.36
C TYR A 161 1.24 -14.25 -2.72
N THR A 162 0.31 -14.87 -3.47
CA THR A 162 0.42 -16.26 -3.92
C THR A 162 1.65 -16.47 -4.80
N SER A 163 1.90 -15.56 -5.76
CA SER A 163 3.08 -15.64 -6.62
C SER A 163 4.38 -15.45 -5.82
N CYS A 164 4.39 -14.50 -4.88
CA CYS A 164 5.53 -14.22 -4.01
C CYS A 164 5.90 -15.43 -3.16
N VAL A 165 4.96 -16.02 -2.41
CA VAL A 165 5.24 -17.16 -1.52
C VAL A 165 5.82 -18.35 -2.29
N ARG A 166 5.39 -18.54 -3.54
CA ARG A 166 5.83 -19.64 -4.40
C ARG A 166 7.25 -19.45 -4.96
N GLU A 167 7.64 -18.22 -5.25
CA GLU A 167 8.83 -17.93 -6.07
C GLU A 167 9.94 -17.20 -5.30
N ILE A 168 9.66 -16.60 -4.14
CA ILE A 168 10.63 -15.81 -3.38
C ILE A 168 11.91 -16.57 -3.05
N TRP A 169 11.84 -17.89 -2.82
CA TRP A 169 12.99 -18.73 -2.46
C TRP A 169 13.92 -19.11 -3.62
N LYS A 170 13.70 -18.56 -4.83
CA LYS A 170 14.45 -18.92 -6.05
C LYS A 170 15.19 -17.70 -6.58
N PRO A 171 16.29 -17.26 -5.95
CA PRO A 171 16.95 -16.01 -6.27
C PRO A 171 17.37 -15.92 -7.75
N GLU A 172 17.82 -17.02 -8.36
CA GLU A 172 18.18 -17.05 -9.78
C GLU A 172 16.98 -16.78 -10.68
N LEU A 173 15.81 -17.34 -10.34
CA LEU A 173 14.57 -17.08 -11.07
C LEU A 173 14.14 -15.62 -10.90
N LEU A 174 14.23 -15.06 -9.68
CA LEU A 174 13.88 -13.67 -9.43
C LEU A 174 14.77 -12.71 -10.22
N ILE A 175 16.08 -12.97 -10.30
CA ILE A 175 17.00 -12.11 -11.04
C ILE A 175 16.76 -12.22 -12.52
N LYS A 176 16.57 -13.45 -13.03
CA LYS A 176 16.23 -13.69 -14.43
C LYS A 176 14.98 -12.92 -14.83
N ASP A 177 13.91 -13.05 -14.03
CA ASP A 177 12.63 -12.40 -14.30
C ASP A 177 12.71 -10.88 -14.10
N SER A 178 13.56 -10.39 -13.20
CA SER A 178 13.80 -8.94 -13.03
C SER A 178 14.52 -8.35 -14.23
N ALA A 179 15.59 -8.97 -14.70
CA ALA A 179 16.30 -8.53 -15.90
C ALA A 179 15.37 -8.56 -17.12
N ALA A 180 14.60 -9.63 -17.30
CA ALA A 180 13.64 -9.75 -18.38
C ALA A 180 12.53 -8.67 -18.32
N ALA A 181 11.99 -8.39 -17.13
CA ALA A 181 11.00 -7.33 -16.94
C ALA A 181 11.56 -5.94 -17.24
N LEU A 182 12.79 -5.63 -16.77
CA LEU A 182 13.45 -4.35 -17.05
C LEU A 182 13.72 -4.16 -18.54
N LEU A 183 14.10 -5.22 -19.25
CA LEU A 183 14.26 -5.22 -20.71
C LEU A 183 12.94 -4.97 -21.46
N GLU A 184 11.84 -5.57 -20.98
CA GLU A 184 10.49 -5.35 -21.51
C GLU A 184 10.04 -3.89 -21.28
N ILE A 185 10.23 -3.39 -20.06
CA ILE A 185 9.86 -2.03 -19.62
C ILE A 185 10.59 -0.97 -20.44
N SER A 186 11.92 -1.09 -20.52
CA SER A 186 12.78 -0.15 -21.24
C SER A 186 12.58 -0.17 -22.75
N LYS A 187 11.94 -1.23 -23.28
CA LYS A 187 11.92 -1.54 -24.72
C LYS A 187 13.33 -1.50 -25.30
N SER A 188 14.33 -1.90 -24.49
CA SER A 188 15.74 -1.73 -24.79
C SER A 188 16.13 -2.46 -26.07
N LYS A 189 16.92 -1.78 -26.89
CA LYS A 189 17.80 -2.36 -27.90
C LYS A 189 19.24 -2.20 -27.42
N THR A 190 20.21 -2.75 -28.16
CA THR A 190 21.65 -2.56 -27.88
C THR A 190 22.05 -1.08 -27.81
N THR A 191 21.34 -0.21 -28.52
CA THR A 191 21.47 1.24 -28.46
C THR A 191 20.10 1.91 -28.33
N MET A 192 20.03 3.01 -27.58
CA MET A 192 18.82 3.78 -27.32
C MET A 192 19.11 5.27 -27.56
N SER A 193 18.10 6.06 -27.91
CA SER A 193 18.29 7.51 -27.92
C SER A 193 18.55 8.03 -26.50
N SER A 194 19.26 9.15 -26.36
CA SER A 194 19.49 9.79 -25.04
C SER A 194 18.18 10.05 -24.29
N ALA A 195 17.12 10.40 -25.02
CA ALA A 195 15.79 10.63 -24.48
C ALA A 195 15.14 9.34 -23.97
N ASP A 196 15.27 8.23 -24.69
CA ASP A 196 14.71 6.94 -24.27
C ASP A 196 15.48 6.35 -23.08
N LEU A 197 16.80 6.54 -23.04
CA LEU A 197 17.62 6.14 -21.89
C LEU A 197 17.23 6.94 -20.64
N LEU A 198 16.97 8.25 -20.78
CA LEU A 198 16.47 9.08 -19.68
C LEU A 198 15.07 8.67 -19.24
N ARG A 199 14.15 8.36 -20.17
CA ARG A 199 12.84 7.82 -19.82
C ARG A 199 12.96 6.52 -19.04
N PHE A 200 13.84 5.62 -19.44
CA PHE A 200 14.10 4.38 -18.71
C PHE A 200 14.61 4.66 -17.29
N ALA A 201 15.58 5.56 -17.13
CA ALA A 201 16.09 5.96 -15.81
C ALA A 201 14.97 6.51 -14.90
N LEU A 202 14.12 7.39 -15.45
CA LEU A 202 12.98 7.96 -14.74
C LEU A 202 11.87 6.94 -14.45
N ASP A 203 11.64 5.97 -15.34
CA ASP A 203 10.72 4.86 -15.07
C ASP A 203 11.21 4.02 -13.89
N VAL A 204 12.49 3.61 -13.89
CA VAL A 204 13.09 2.86 -12.77
C VAL A 204 12.92 3.63 -11.46
N GLN A 205 13.28 4.91 -11.44
CA GLN A 205 13.24 5.72 -10.22
C GLN A 205 11.82 6.09 -9.79
N TYR A 206 10.99 6.65 -10.66
CA TYR A 206 9.71 7.23 -10.28
C TYR A 206 8.54 6.25 -10.41
N ARG A 207 8.49 5.48 -11.50
CA ARG A 207 7.40 4.53 -11.75
C ARG A 207 7.55 3.27 -10.91
N TYR A 208 8.77 2.77 -10.78
CA TYR A 208 9.05 1.53 -10.04
C TYR A 208 9.67 1.76 -8.65
N ASN A 209 9.98 3.01 -8.28
CA ASN A 209 10.56 3.33 -6.98
C ASN A 209 11.82 2.49 -6.66
N LEU A 210 12.63 2.21 -7.68
CA LEU A 210 13.87 1.47 -7.56
C LEU A 210 15.07 2.41 -7.64
N PRO A 211 16.19 2.08 -6.97
CA PRO A 211 17.39 2.88 -7.09
C PRO A 211 17.92 2.81 -8.52
N PHE A 212 18.35 3.96 -9.03
CA PHE A 212 19.04 4.07 -10.32
C PHE A 212 20.37 4.80 -10.12
N PHE A 213 21.33 4.65 -11.04
CA PHE A 213 22.70 5.19 -10.96
C PHE A 213 22.72 6.70 -10.74
N THR A 214 21.77 7.35 -11.39
CA THR A 214 21.51 8.77 -11.22
C THR A 214 20.12 8.93 -10.63
N THR A 215 20.03 9.70 -9.55
CA THR A 215 18.77 10.08 -8.92
C THR A 215 18.41 11.49 -9.33
N PHE A 216 17.15 11.66 -9.71
CA PHE A 216 16.55 12.94 -10.02
C PHE A 216 15.66 13.33 -8.83
N GLU A 217 16.03 14.34 -8.06
CA GLU A 217 15.23 14.83 -6.94
C GLU A 217 14.53 16.13 -7.34
N TYR A 218 13.20 16.09 -7.36
CA TYR A 218 12.39 17.25 -7.71
C TYR A 218 11.89 17.97 -6.46
N GLU A 219 12.14 19.27 -6.38
CA GLU A 219 11.53 20.16 -5.41
C GLU A 219 10.42 20.98 -6.09
N PRO A 220 9.14 20.78 -5.71
CA PRO A 220 8.01 21.41 -6.39
C PRO A 220 8.15 22.93 -6.57
N GLY A 221 8.14 23.38 -7.83
CA GLY A 221 8.23 24.80 -8.19
C GLY A 221 9.60 25.46 -7.92
N ALA A 222 10.61 24.70 -7.48
CA ALA A 222 11.90 25.27 -7.08
C ALA A 222 13.04 24.79 -7.99
N SER A 223 13.32 23.49 -8.04
CA SER A 223 14.51 22.99 -8.73
C SER A 223 14.46 21.48 -9.03
N LEU A 224 15.40 21.04 -9.87
CA LEU A 224 15.73 19.63 -10.04
C LEU A 224 17.17 19.40 -9.58
N THR A 225 17.42 18.49 -8.65
CA THR A 225 18.77 18.04 -8.30
C THR A 225 19.05 16.70 -8.97
N ILE A 226 20.18 16.59 -9.67
CA ILE A 226 20.69 15.35 -10.24
C ILE A 226 21.82 14.86 -9.34
N SER A 227 21.63 13.75 -8.66
CA SER A 227 22.62 13.19 -7.74
C SER A 227 23.08 11.82 -8.21
N ARG A 228 24.30 11.48 -7.84
CA ARG A 228 24.84 10.14 -8.03
C ARG A 228 24.34 9.21 -6.94
N ASN A 229 23.95 8.02 -7.32
CA ASN A 229 23.71 6.91 -6.43
C ASN A 229 24.86 5.91 -6.57
N GLN A 230 25.68 5.78 -5.53
CA GLN A 230 26.84 4.89 -5.55
C GLN A 230 26.38 3.43 -5.59
N MET A 231 26.41 2.86 -6.80
CA MET A 231 26.17 1.44 -7.01
C MET A 231 27.35 0.85 -7.77
N ARG A 232 28.36 0.39 -7.03
CA ARG A 232 29.52 -0.31 -7.63
C ARG A 232 29.27 -1.80 -7.64
N LEU A 233 29.71 -2.50 -8.68
CA LEU A 233 29.69 -3.98 -8.67
C LEU A 233 30.63 -4.54 -7.61
N GLU A 234 31.71 -3.82 -7.32
CA GLU A 234 32.70 -4.20 -6.32
C GLU A 234 32.09 -4.34 -4.91
N ASP A 235 31.07 -3.55 -4.59
CA ASP A 235 30.34 -3.62 -3.32
C ASP A 235 29.56 -4.93 -3.15
N TYR A 236 29.33 -5.64 -4.26
CA TYR A 236 28.56 -6.88 -4.31
C TYR A 236 29.43 -8.13 -4.54
N ARG A 237 30.77 -8.06 -4.40
CA ARG A 237 31.70 -9.20 -4.56
C ARG A 237 31.58 -10.24 -3.44
N HIS A 238 30.48 -10.98 -3.46
CA HIS A 238 30.28 -12.20 -2.69
C HIS A 238 30.02 -13.35 -3.68
N SER A 239 30.52 -14.55 -3.39
CA SER A 239 30.40 -15.71 -4.32
C SER A 239 28.95 -16.04 -4.71
N CYS A 240 27.99 -15.76 -3.83
CA CYS A 240 26.56 -15.93 -4.12
C CYS A 240 26.04 -14.93 -5.16
N VAL A 241 26.66 -13.76 -5.27
CA VAL A 241 26.24 -12.66 -6.13
C VAL A 241 26.86 -12.75 -7.53
N GLU A 242 28.03 -13.37 -7.68
CA GLU A 242 28.60 -13.68 -9.01
C GLU A 242 27.67 -14.57 -9.84
N THR A 243 27.07 -15.59 -9.20
CA THR A 243 26.09 -16.47 -9.86
C THR A 243 24.87 -15.67 -10.31
N CYS A 244 24.41 -14.76 -9.45
CA CYS A 244 23.31 -13.85 -9.72
C CYS A 244 23.59 -12.92 -10.92
N PHE A 245 24.79 -12.34 -10.98
CA PHE A 245 25.22 -11.53 -12.12
C PHE A 245 25.33 -12.35 -13.41
N GLY A 246 25.87 -13.57 -13.35
CA GLY A 246 25.93 -14.47 -14.50
C GLY A 246 24.53 -14.76 -15.08
N VAL A 247 23.53 -14.98 -14.22
CA VAL A 247 22.14 -15.17 -14.65
C VAL A 247 21.58 -13.90 -15.30
N ALA A 248 21.71 -12.74 -14.68
CA ALA A 248 21.24 -11.47 -15.25
C ALA A 248 21.91 -11.18 -16.62
N LEU A 249 23.23 -11.33 -16.69
CA LEU A 249 24.02 -11.15 -17.90
C LEU A 249 23.59 -12.10 -19.02
N SER A 250 23.28 -13.36 -18.70
CA SER A 250 22.79 -14.32 -19.69
C SER A 250 21.47 -13.89 -20.33
N VAL A 251 20.56 -13.29 -19.55
CA VAL A 251 19.28 -12.76 -20.04
C VAL A 251 19.52 -11.57 -20.96
N VAL A 252 20.40 -10.64 -20.55
CA VAL A 252 20.73 -9.46 -21.35
C VAL A 252 21.40 -9.86 -22.67
N ASN A 253 22.38 -10.76 -22.62
CA ASN A 253 23.06 -11.28 -23.81
C ASN A 253 22.08 -11.94 -24.78
N ALA A 254 21.17 -12.78 -24.27
CA ALA A 254 20.14 -13.41 -25.08
C ALA A 254 19.20 -12.39 -25.73
N HIS A 255 18.80 -11.34 -25.01
CA HIS A 255 17.92 -10.28 -25.52
C HIS A 255 18.61 -9.40 -26.57
N PHE A 256 19.88 -9.06 -26.36
CA PHE A 256 20.66 -8.22 -27.26
C PHE A 256 21.30 -8.97 -28.43
N GLY A 257 21.33 -10.30 -28.41
CA GLY A 257 22.11 -11.09 -29.36
C GLY A 257 23.61 -10.82 -29.24
N ALA A 258 24.08 -10.59 -28.00
CA ALA A 258 25.45 -10.23 -27.68
C ALA A 258 26.12 -11.30 -26.80
N ASN A 259 27.45 -11.22 -26.68
CA ASN A 259 28.25 -12.14 -25.86
C ASN A 259 29.15 -11.34 -24.90
N TYR A 260 28.56 -10.44 -24.11
CA TYR A 260 29.30 -9.70 -23.09
C TYR A 260 29.74 -10.64 -21.96
N THR A 261 30.94 -10.42 -21.42
CA THR A 261 31.46 -11.14 -20.25
C THR A 261 31.37 -10.29 -18.99
N LEU A 262 31.38 -10.93 -17.81
CA LEU A 262 31.39 -10.21 -16.54
C LEU A 262 32.63 -9.31 -16.43
N ASP A 263 33.79 -9.78 -16.88
CA ASP A 263 35.04 -8.98 -16.89
C ASP A 263 34.91 -7.68 -17.70
N GLN A 264 34.18 -7.70 -18.83
CA GLN A 264 33.94 -6.50 -19.64
C GLN A 264 33.05 -5.49 -18.89
N ILE A 265 32.06 -6.00 -18.16
CA ILE A 265 31.14 -5.18 -17.36
C ILE A 265 31.86 -4.61 -16.14
N GLU A 266 32.71 -5.40 -15.47
CA GLU A 266 33.55 -4.93 -14.37
C GLU A 266 34.62 -3.92 -14.84
N ASP A 267 35.22 -4.12 -16.01
CA ASP A 267 36.14 -3.14 -16.59
C ASP A 267 35.44 -1.83 -16.95
N TRP A 268 34.17 -1.90 -17.34
CA TRP A 268 33.35 -0.71 -17.54
C TRP A 268 33.01 -0.02 -16.19
N ASP A 269 32.58 -0.76 -15.16
CA ASP A 269 32.26 -0.22 -13.83
C ASP A 269 33.47 0.50 -13.21
N ARG A 270 34.67 -0.07 -13.34
CA ARG A 270 35.93 0.55 -12.87
C ARG A 270 36.25 1.90 -13.53
N ARG A 271 35.64 2.23 -14.67
CA ARG A 271 35.79 3.55 -15.32
C ARG A 271 34.86 4.61 -14.75
N LEU A 272 33.81 4.24 -14.01
CA LEU A 272 32.95 5.22 -13.35
C LEU A 272 33.78 6.01 -12.33
N PRO A 273 33.56 7.33 -12.22
CA PRO A 273 34.36 8.19 -11.36
C PRO A 273 34.22 7.80 -9.88
N GLY A 274 35.32 7.89 -9.14
CA GLY A 274 35.39 7.59 -7.70
C GLY A 274 34.54 8.54 -6.86
N ASP A 275 34.64 8.40 -5.54
CA ASP A 275 33.93 9.29 -4.62
C ASP A 275 34.55 10.69 -4.63
N SER A 276 33.69 11.70 -4.46
CA SER A 276 34.11 13.09 -4.31
C SER A 276 33.93 13.55 -2.87
N ASP A 277 34.85 14.38 -2.39
CA ASP A 277 34.68 15.11 -1.14
C ASP A 277 33.72 16.31 -1.29
N GLU A 278 33.31 16.64 -2.52
CA GLU A 278 32.31 17.67 -2.78
C GLU A 278 30.92 17.21 -2.35
N ILE A 279 30.32 17.95 -1.42
CA ILE A 279 28.98 17.68 -0.85
C ILE A 279 27.99 18.82 -1.14
N PHE A 280 28.29 19.69 -2.10
CA PHE A 280 27.48 20.88 -2.37
C PHE A 280 26.72 20.74 -3.68
N LYS A 281 25.45 21.17 -3.66
CA LYS A 281 24.63 21.35 -4.87
C LYS A 281 25.19 22.50 -5.69
N VAL A 282 25.61 22.22 -6.93
CA VAL A 282 26.12 23.22 -7.88
C VAL A 282 25.23 23.26 -9.10
N GLU A 283 24.88 24.46 -9.56
CA GLU A 283 24.03 24.66 -10.74
C GLU A 283 24.72 24.14 -12.00
N VAL A 284 23.95 23.44 -12.84
CA VAL A 284 24.37 22.87 -14.12
C VAL A 284 23.91 23.81 -15.24
N THR A 285 24.83 24.24 -16.08
CA THR A 285 24.51 25.08 -17.24
C THR A 285 23.83 24.26 -18.34
N THR A 286 23.17 24.95 -19.27
CA THR A 286 22.53 24.30 -20.43
C THR A 286 23.55 23.51 -21.26
N GLU A 287 24.74 24.07 -21.44
CA GLU A 287 25.83 23.47 -22.20
C GLU A 287 26.37 22.21 -21.50
N GLU A 288 26.58 22.27 -20.19
CA GLU A 288 27.03 21.14 -19.39
C GLU A 288 26.00 20.01 -19.38
N PHE A 289 24.72 20.35 -19.25
CA PHE A 289 23.64 19.36 -19.33
C PHE A 289 23.61 18.68 -20.70
N ARG A 290 23.65 19.47 -21.78
CA ARG A 290 23.61 18.97 -23.15
C ARG A 290 24.81 18.08 -23.46
N ASP A 291 25.99 18.47 -22.99
CA ASP A 291 27.20 17.67 -23.12
C ASP A 291 27.08 16.34 -22.36
N ALA A 292 26.63 16.39 -21.09
CA ALA A 292 26.49 15.19 -20.26
C ALA A 292 25.48 14.18 -20.83
N PHE A 293 24.32 14.63 -21.28
CA PHE A 293 23.26 13.78 -21.83
C PHE A 293 23.36 13.58 -23.35
N ASN A 294 24.57 13.71 -23.92
CA ASN A 294 24.87 13.42 -25.32
C ASN A 294 23.86 14.08 -26.29
N GLY A 295 23.72 15.40 -26.19
CA GLY A 295 22.90 16.24 -27.06
C GLY A 295 21.47 16.48 -26.59
N LEU A 296 21.01 15.89 -25.47
CA LEU A 296 19.67 16.14 -24.93
C LEU A 296 19.58 17.57 -24.40
N ASP A 297 18.56 18.31 -24.82
CA ASP A 297 18.33 19.68 -24.33
C ASP A 297 17.44 19.72 -23.08
N ILE A 298 17.48 20.83 -22.34
CA ILE A 298 16.67 21.02 -21.12
C ILE A 298 15.17 21.02 -21.44
N SER A 299 14.75 21.46 -22.63
CA SER A 299 13.34 21.47 -23.00
C SER A 299 12.79 20.06 -23.20
N GLN A 300 13.60 19.14 -23.73
CA GLN A 300 13.33 17.72 -23.86
C GLN A 300 13.29 17.05 -22.49
N LEU A 301 14.21 17.37 -21.58
CA LEU A 301 14.14 16.94 -20.18
C LEU A 301 12.79 17.35 -19.56
N LYS A 302 12.40 18.62 -19.68
CA LYS A 302 11.12 19.13 -19.15
C LYS A 302 9.93 18.39 -19.76
N ALA A 303 9.93 18.16 -21.07
CA ALA A 303 8.89 17.41 -21.75
C ALA A 303 8.80 15.95 -21.23
N ILE A 304 9.94 15.29 -21.03
CA ILE A 304 9.99 13.94 -20.46
C ILE A 304 9.47 13.93 -19.01
N LEU A 305 9.91 14.88 -18.16
CA LEU A 305 9.46 14.96 -16.76
C LEU A 305 7.93 15.17 -16.64
N GLN A 306 7.31 15.86 -17.59
CA GLN A 306 5.85 16.01 -17.63
C GLN A 306 5.12 14.68 -17.81
N ASP A 307 5.70 13.70 -18.50
CA ASP A 307 5.16 12.34 -18.58
C ASP A 307 5.03 11.70 -17.19
N PHE A 308 5.90 12.12 -16.26
CA PHE A 308 5.93 11.69 -14.85
C PHE A 308 5.19 12.61 -13.90
N SER A 309 4.37 13.55 -14.41
CA SER A 309 3.69 14.57 -13.59
C SER A 309 4.65 15.45 -12.78
N ILE A 310 5.87 15.63 -13.27
CA ILE A 310 6.87 16.54 -12.71
C ILE A 310 6.92 17.79 -13.58
N TYR A 311 6.55 18.93 -13.00
CA TYR A 311 6.45 20.20 -13.72
C TYR A 311 7.55 21.16 -13.23
N LEU A 312 8.57 21.39 -14.05
CA LEU A 312 9.61 22.38 -13.80
C LEU A 312 9.23 23.73 -14.42
N ASP A 313 9.34 24.81 -13.64
CA ASP A 313 9.11 26.16 -14.13
C ASP A 313 10.10 26.55 -15.24
N ALA A 314 9.71 27.53 -16.06
CA ALA A 314 10.49 27.94 -17.23
C ALA A 314 11.96 28.30 -16.90
N GLY A 315 12.22 28.84 -15.70
CA GLY A 315 13.55 29.17 -15.20
C GLY A 315 14.03 28.37 -13.99
N ALA A 316 13.39 27.23 -13.67
CA ALA A 316 13.83 26.40 -12.55
C ALA A 316 15.27 25.91 -12.77
N PRO A 317 16.22 26.18 -11.85
CA PRO A 317 17.60 25.72 -11.97
C PRO A 317 17.69 24.19 -11.87
N ILE A 318 18.71 23.64 -12.54
CA ILE A 318 19.11 22.24 -12.43
C ILE A 318 20.41 22.21 -11.63
N TYR A 319 20.43 21.46 -10.54
CA TYR A 319 21.61 21.25 -9.70
C TYR A 319 22.20 19.86 -9.94
N SER A 320 23.48 19.71 -9.63
CA SER A 320 24.14 18.41 -9.57
C SER A 320 24.96 18.27 -8.29
N GLU A 321 24.99 17.06 -7.72
CA GLU A 321 25.63 16.76 -6.44
C GLU A 321 26.24 15.33 -6.41
N PRO A 322 27.57 15.17 -6.35
CA PRO A 322 28.61 16.17 -6.66
C PRO A 322 28.66 16.46 -8.17
N LYS A 323 28.85 17.73 -8.57
CA LYS A 323 28.64 18.13 -9.97
C LYS A 323 29.54 17.42 -10.98
N GLU A 324 30.86 17.54 -10.86
CA GLU A 324 31.77 17.02 -11.89
C GLU A 324 31.70 15.49 -11.99
N VAL A 325 31.67 14.81 -10.84
CA VAL A 325 31.57 13.35 -10.76
C VAL A 325 30.25 12.84 -11.36
N THR A 326 29.12 13.47 -11.00
CA THR A 326 27.81 13.05 -11.52
C THR A 326 27.70 13.30 -13.02
N LEU A 327 28.16 14.46 -13.52
CA LEU A 327 28.15 14.74 -14.96
C LEU A 327 29.09 13.80 -15.74
N GLN A 328 30.27 13.49 -15.19
CA GLN A 328 31.18 12.53 -15.81
C GLN A 328 30.61 11.11 -15.87
N GLU A 329 29.89 10.68 -14.82
CA GLU A 329 29.17 9.40 -14.82
C GLU A 329 28.10 9.37 -15.91
N ILE A 330 27.27 10.42 -16.00
CA ILE A 330 26.23 10.55 -17.02
C ILE A 330 26.84 10.52 -18.42
N ARG A 331 27.94 11.25 -18.67
CA ARG A 331 28.67 11.22 -19.96
C ARG A 331 29.08 9.81 -20.34
N LEU A 332 29.62 9.03 -19.40
CA LEU A 332 30.05 7.66 -19.66
C LEU A 332 28.86 6.75 -19.96
N MET A 333 27.75 6.94 -19.25
CA MET A 333 26.53 6.15 -19.42
C MET A 333 25.77 6.47 -20.72
N TRP A 334 25.72 7.74 -21.14
CA TRP A 334 24.99 8.24 -22.32
C TRP A 334 25.83 8.25 -23.61
N ASN A 335 27.13 7.97 -23.52
CA ASN A 335 27.98 7.86 -24.70
C ASN A 335 27.58 6.63 -25.55
N THR A 336 27.28 6.87 -26.83
CA THR A 336 26.80 5.86 -27.77
C THR A 336 27.74 4.64 -27.89
N SER A 337 29.06 4.84 -27.74
CA SER A 337 30.05 3.76 -27.86
C SER A 337 30.08 2.83 -26.64
N SER A 338 29.76 3.35 -25.45
CA SER A 338 29.72 2.58 -24.19
C SER A 338 28.30 2.13 -23.83
N GLN A 339 27.26 2.71 -24.44
CA GLN A 339 25.86 2.48 -24.11
C GLN A 339 25.45 1.00 -24.00
N PRO A 340 25.90 0.06 -24.86
CA PRO A 340 25.53 -1.35 -24.69
C PRO A 340 26.00 -1.95 -23.37
N LEU A 341 27.24 -1.63 -22.95
CA LEU A 341 27.79 -2.07 -21.66
C LEU A 341 27.12 -1.30 -20.51
N SER A 342 26.88 0.00 -20.66
CA SER A 342 26.16 0.82 -19.68
C SER A 342 24.76 0.26 -19.41
N LEU A 343 23.99 -0.05 -20.46
CA LEU A 343 22.65 -0.63 -20.36
C LEU A 343 22.67 -2.01 -19.71
N CYS A 344 23.63 -2.85 -20.10
CA CYS A 344 23.82 -4.16 -19.48
C CYS A 344 24.07 -4.03 -17.97
N HIS A 345 25.01 -3.16 -17.59
CA HIS A 345 25.30 -2.85 -16.20
C HIS A 345 24.09 -2.31 -15.45
N MET A 346 23.37 -1.35 -16.04
CA MET A 346 22.15 -0.78 -15.45
C MET A 346 21.11 -1.85 -15.15
N ILE A 347 20.78 -2.69 -16.13
CA ILE A 347 19.77 -3.74 -15.98
C ILE A 347 20.21 -4.75 -14.93
N MET A 348 21.48 -5.18 -14.96
CA MET A 348 22.02 -6.15 -14.00
C MET A 348 21.94 -5.61 -12.57
N THR A 349 22.36 -4.37 -12.34
CA THR A 349 22.38 -3.76 -11.01
C THR A 349 20.97 -3.50 -10.49
N VAL A 350 20.06 -2.97 -11.31
CA VAL A 350 18.66 -2.76 -10.89
C VAL A 350 17.96 -4.10 -10.65
N ALA A 351 18.22 -5.14 -11.46
CA ALA A 351 17.70 -6.48 -11.22
C ALA A 351 18.20 -7.07 -9.90
N LEU A 352 19.51 -6.95 -9.62
CA LEU A 352 20.09 -7.41 -8.38
C LEU A 352 19.54 -6.65 -7.17
N GLN A 353 19.35 -5.34 -7.27
CA GLN A 353 18.75 -4.55 -6.20
C GLN A 353 17.30 -4.90 -5.96
N THR A 354 16.52 -5.12 -7.03
CA THR A 354 15.15 -5.63 -6.93
C THR A 354 15.14 -6.92 -6.12
N VAL A 355 16.05 -7.84 -6.41
CA VAL A 355 16.17 -9.10 -5.64
C VAL A 355 16.76 -8.90 -4.26
N THR A 356 17.65 -7.95 -4.05
CA THR A 356 18.23 -7.67 -2.73
C THR A 356 17.17 -7.12 -1.78
N PHE A 357 16.36 -6.21 -2.30
CA PHE A 357 15.21 -5.64 -1.63
C PHE A 357 14.14 -6.70 -1.35
N ILE A 358 13.85 -7.55 -2.35
CA ILE A 358 12.85 -8.61 -2.23
C ILE A 358 13.29 -9.75 -1.29
N HIS A 359 14.56 -10.17 -1.35
CA HIS A 359 15.04 -11.46 -0.84
C HIS A 359 16.23 -11.36 0.12
N LEU A 360 17.35 -10.71 -0.26
CA LEU A 360 18.61 -10.88 0.47
C LEU A 360 18.64 -10.19 1.84
N PHE A 361 18.12 -8.97 1.96
CA PHE A 361 18.19 -8.28 3.26
C PHE A 361 17.42 -9.06 4.34
N THR A 362 16.33 -9.73 3.97
CA THR A 362 15.45 -10.35 4.95
C THR A 362 15.77 -11.81 5.23
N VAL A 363 16.24 -12.58 4.24
CA VAL A 363 16.65 -13.99 4.45
C VAL A 363 17.98 -14.08 5.19
N VAL A 364 18.94 -13.20 4.89
CA VAL A 364 20.26 -13.19 5.57
C VAL A 364 20.12 -12.69 7.00
N THR A 365 19.32 -11.65 7.24
CA THR A 365 19.18 -11.05 8.57
C THR A 365 18.16 -11.79 9.44
N PHE A 366 17.18 -12.49 8.85
CA PHE A 366 16.11 -13.19 9.57
C PHE A 366 15.77 -14.55 8.94
N PRO A 367 16.67 -15.55 9.04
CA PRO A 367 16.43 -16.89 8.49
C PRO A 367 15.21 -17.62 9.07
N SER A 368 14.65 -17.13 10.18
CA SER A 368 13.42 -17.64 10.80
C SER A 368 12.12 -17.05 10.24
N MET A 369 12.19 -15.99 9.41
CA MET A 369 10.98 -15.43 8.79
C MET A 369 10.43 -16.36 7.72
N ARG A 370 9.16 -16.75 7.88
CA ARG A 370 8.42 -17.50 6.85
C ARG A 370 8.18 -16.60 5.64
N ALA A 371 8.25 -17.15 4.43
CA ALA A 371 7.93 -16.42 3.18
C ALA A 371 6.60 -15.68 3.24
N ALA A 372 5.62 -16.25 3.92
CA ALA A 372 4.34 -15.62 4.18
C ALA A 372 4.47 -14.22 4.82
N SER A 373 5.37 -14.05 5.79
CA SER A 373 5.58 -12.76 6.46
C SER A 373 6.30 -11.77 5.54
N LEU A 374 7.30 -12.24 4.78
CA LEU A 374 8.03 -11.43 3.80
C LEU A 374 7.10 -10.90 2.70
N CYS A 375 6.31 -11.78 2.11
CA CYS A 375 5.36 -11.42 1.06
C CYS A 375 4.24 -10.51 1.56
N LYS A 376 3.85 -10.63 2.84
CA LYS A 376 2.94 -9.67 3.47
C LYS A 376 3.58 -8.29 3.60
N ALA A 377 4.85 -8.21 4.02
CA ALA A 377 5.59 -6.95 4.13
C ALA A 377 5.71 -6.24 2.78
N HIS A 378 6.15 -6.96 1.73
CA HIS A 378 6.20 -6.41 0.36
C HIS A 378 4.85 -5.96 -0.16
N GLY A 379 3.79 -6.70 0.16
CA GLY A 379 2.44 -6.31 -0.24
C GLY A 379 2.02 -4.95 0.33
N ILE A 380 2.48 -4.58 1.54
CA ILE A 380 2.13 -3.30 2.22
C ILE A 380 2.63 -2.08 1.44
N GLU A 381 3.65 -2.24 0.62
CA GLU A 381 4.21 -1.16 -0.21
C GLU A 381 3.22 -0.69 -1.30
N PHE A 382 2.25 -1.54 -1.68
CA PHE A 382 1.19 -1.19 -2.64
C PHE A 382 0.04 -0.46 -1.95
N GLN A 383 0.32 0.78 -1.54
CA GLN A 383 -0.56 1.61 -0.73
C GLN A 383 -1.93 1.82 -1.37
N GLU A 384 -2.02 2.05 -2.68
CA GLU A 384 -3.29 2.23 -3.38
C GLU A 384 -4.09 0.93 -3.47
N LEU A 385 -3.44 -0.22 -3.70
CA LEU A 385 -4.15 -1.51 -3.69
C LEU A 385 -4.75 -1.80 -2.30
N TRP A 386 -3.99 -1.55 -1.24
CA TRP A 386 -4.49 -1.69 0.13
C TRP A 386 -5.58 -0.67 0.45
N ARG A 387 -5.38 0.61 0.11
CA ARG A 387 -6.37 1.67 0.28
C ARG A 387 -7.70 1.29 -0.34
N ARG A 388 -7.68 0.82 -1.59
CA ARG A 388 -8.89 0.36 -2.30
C ARG A 388 -9.56 -0.82 -1.60
N THR A 389 -8.75 -1.78 -1.16
CA THR A 389 -9.22 -2.96 -0.43
C THR A 389 -9.92 -2.56 0.87
N TYR A 390 -9.31 -1.71 1.70
CA TYR A 390 -9.93 -1.28 2.95
C TYR A 390 -11.17 -0.43 2.71
N VAL A 391 -11.09 0.59 1.86
CA VAL A 391 -12.24 1.47 1.62
C VAL A 391 -13.43 0.65 1.11
N ALA A 392 -13.23 -0.28 0.19
CA ALA A 392 -14.30 -1.14 -0.28
C ALA A 392 -14.81 -2.12 0.81
N SER A 393 -13.97 -2.52 1.77
CA SER A 393 -14.37 -3.37 2.90
C SER A 393 -15.19 -2.64 3.98
N PHE A 394 -14.97 -1.33 4.15
CA PHE A 394 -15.58 -0.56 5.24
C PHE A 394 -16.67 0.41 4.79
N THR A 395 -16.62 0.87 3.55
CA THR A 395 -17.54 1.88 3.02
C THR A 395 -18.67 1.22 2.22
N SER A 396 -19.82 1.86 2.23
CA SER A 396 -20.96 1.56 1.36
C SER A 396 -21.66 2.88 1.07
N GLU A 397 -22.47 2.93 0.02
CA GLU A 397 -23.22 4.16 -0.29
C GLU A 397 -24.08 4.60 0.89
N ARG A 398 -24.73 3.65 1.57
CA ARG A 398 -25.50 3.91 2.80
C ARG A 398 -24.65 4.54 3.90
N LYS A 399 -23.47 3.97 4.21
CA LYS A 399 -22.57 4.52 5.23
C LYS A 399 -22.02 5.89 4.84
N ASN A 400 -21.76 6.14 3.56
CA ASN A 400 -21.32 7.44 3.07
C ASN A 400 -22.40 8.51 3.28
N VAL A 401 -23.66 8.20 2.94
CA VAL A 401 -24.81 9.09 3.20
C VAL A 401 -24.98 9.35 4.69
N GLN A 402 -24.94 8.30 5.52
CA GLN A 402 -25.04 8.39 6.98
C GLN A 402 -23.95 9.32 7.55
N LEU A 403 -22.71 9.17 7.10
CA LEU A 403 -21.60 10.02 7.53
C LEU A 403 -21.74 11.48 7.07
N ARG A 404 -22.22 11.72 5.84
CA ARG A 404 -22.49 13.08 5.35
C ARG A 404 -23.58 13.76 6.18
N ASN A 405 -24.64 13.04 6.54
CA ASN A 405 -25.70 13.55 7.41
C ASN A 405 -25.17 13.86 8.81
N LEU A 406 -24.35 12.97 9.38
CA LEU A 406 -23.68 13.20 10.67
C LEU A 406 -22.78 14.43 10.65
N PHE A 407 -21.99 14.59 9.60
CA PHE A 407 -21.15 15.75 9.42
C PHE A 407 -21.98 17.04 9.34
N GLN A 408 -23.06 17.06 8.57
CA GLN A 408 -23.94 18.23 8.46
C GLN A 408 -24.57 18.59 9.81
N ALA A 409 -25.10 17.60 10.54
CA ALA A 409 -25.67 17.80 11.87
C ALA A 409 -24.62 18.31 12.87
N THR A 410 -23.42 17.72 12.86
CA THR A 410 -22.31 18.13 13.72
C THR A 410 -21.87 19.56 13.42
N ARG A 411 -21.72 19.89 12.13
CA ARG A 411 -21.35 21.24 11.68
C ARG A 411 -22.41 22.26 12.11
N GLN A 412 -23.69 21.95 11.93
CA GLN A 412 -24.79 22.82 12.34
C GLN A 412 -24.82 23.04 13.86
N ALA A 413 -24.63 21.98 14.65
CA ALA A 413 -24.56 22.07 16.10
C ALA A 413 -23.34 22.89 16.54
N PHE A 414 -22.19 22.74 15.86
CA PHE A 414 -20.98 23.51 16.12
C PHE A 414 -21.18 25.01 15.81
N THR A 415 -21.82 25.34 14.68
CA THR A 415 -22.15 26.73 14.31
C THR A 415 -23.11 27.41 15.28
N THR A 416 -24.06 26.66 15.85
CA THR A 416 -25.06 27.20 16.78
C THR A 416 -24.65 27.10 18.25
N TYR A 417 -23.45 26.60 18.55
CA TYR A 417 -22.98 26.40 19.91
C TYR A 417 -22.82 27.74 20.66
N ALA A 418 -23.78 28.03 21.54
CA ALA A 418 -23.92 29.31 22.20
C ALA A 418 -22.69 29.76 23.01
N PRO A 419 -21.94 28.89 23.72
CA PRO A 419 -20.73 29.31 24.43
C PRO A 419 -19.64 29.87 23.50
N LEU A 420 -19.46 29.28 22.32
CA LEU A 420 -18.49 29.76 21.33
C LEU A 420 -18.92 31.12 20.76
N ARG A 421 -20.22 31.31 20.48
CA ARG A 421 -20.74 32.64 20.10
C ARG A 421 -20.61 33.70 21.20
N LYS A 422 -20.70 33.31 22.49
CA LYS A 422 -20.48 34.23 23.62
C LYS A 422 -19.01 34.67 23.75
N ILE A 423 -18.07 33.84 23.32
CA ILE A 423 -16.64 34.13 23.31
C ILE A 423 -16.29 35.09 22.18
N MET A 424 -16.89 34.90 21.00
CA MET A 424 -16.67 35.72 19.80
C MET A 424 -17.49 37.02 19.83
N LYS A 425 -17.24 37.88 20.83
CA LYS A 425 -18.03 39.12 21.03
C LYS A 425 -17.84 40.17 19.93
N ASP A 426 -16.71 40.14 19.22
CA ASP A 426 -16.48 40.97 18.05
C ASP A 426 -17.30 40.44 16.86
N GLY A 427 -18.14 41.29 16.27
CA GLY A 427 -18.92 40.95 15.08
C GLY A 427 -18.05 40.50 13.91
N ASN A 428 -16.81 41.00 13.83
CA ASN A 428 -15.83 40.57 12.83
C ASN A 428 -15.36 39.12 13.06
N ASP A 429 -15.04 38.75 14.30
CA ASP A 429 -14.62 37.38 14.63
C ASP A 429 -15.77 36.37 14.51
N THR A 430 -17.01 36.77 14.84
CA THR A 430 -18.20 35.96 14.57
C THR A 430 -18.37 35.68 13.07
N ALA A 431 -18.25 36.72 12.22
CA ALA A 431 -18.37 36.55 10.77
C ALA A 431 -17.25 35.65 10.20
N LYS A 432 -16.01 35.82 10.68
CA LYS A 432 -14.87 34.96 10.34
C LYS A 432 -15.11 33.50 10.71
N PHE A 433 -15.66 33.25 11.90
CA PHE A 433 -16.00 31.90 12.35
C PHE A 433 -17.12 31.27 11.51
N ASP A 434 -18.20 32.01 11.27
CA ASP A 434 -19.31 31.53 10.44
C ASP A 434 -18.81 31.19 9.03
N ALA A 435 -17.95 32.04 8.44
CA ALA A 435 -17.31 31.78 7.16
C ALA A 435 -16.38 30.55 7.19
N MET A 436 -15.53 30.44 8.22
CA MET A 436 -14.63 29.30 8.41
C MET A 436 -15.42 27.98 8.47
N VAL A 437 -16.44 27.90 9.33
CA VAL A 437 -17.24 26.68 9.51
C VAL A 437 -18.07 26.37 8.27
N ALA A 438 -18.66 27.36 7.62
CA ALA A 438 -19.40 27.17 6.36
C ALA A 438 -18.52 26.57 5.26
N ASN A 439 -17.24 26.96 5.23
CA ASN A 439 -16.26 26.46 4.26
C ASN A 439 -15.70 25.08 4.60
N ILE A 440 -15.96 24.53 5.80
CA ILE A 440 -15.54 23.16 6.13
C ILE A 440 -16.30 22.19 5.22
N SER A 441 -15.51 21.41 4.47
CA SER A 441 -15.91 20.32 3.60
C SER A 441 -15.53 18.99 4.24
N LEU A 442 -16.25 17.93 3.87
CA LEU A 442 -15.98 16.57 4.29
C LEU A 442 -15.34 15.80 3.13
N LEU A 443 -14.17 15.21 3.38
CA LEU A 443 -13.50 14.28 2.48
C LEU A 443 -13.74 12.85 2.97
N LEU A 444 -14.40 12.05 2.14
CA LEU A 444 -14.61 10.63 2.43
C LEU A 444 -13.45 9.79 1.89
N PRO A 445 -13.15 8.63 2.51
CA PRO A 445 -12.15 7.71 1.97
C PRO A 445 -12.43 7.25 0.53
N ILE A 446 -13.71 7.17 0.15
CA ILE A 446 -14.10 6.80 -1.20
C ILE A 446 -13.75 7.88 -2.24
N ASP A 447 -13.65 9.14 -1.82
CA ASP A 447 -13.28 10.27 -2.66
C ASP A 447 -11.76 10.26 -2.98
N LEU A 448 -10.97 9.49 -2.20
CA LEU A 448 -9.54 9.30 -2.41
C LEU A 448 -9.20 8.21 -3.45
N ILE A 449 -10.20 7.47 -3.93
CA ILE A 449 -10.02 6.36 -4.88
C ILE A 449 -10.35 6.82 -6.29
N LEU A 450 -9.41 6.62 -7.21
CA LEU A 450 -9.65 6.77 -8.64
C LEU A 450 -10.37 5.55 -9.21
N ARG A 451 -11.71 5.58 -9.19
CA ARG A 451 -12.55 4.44 -9.66
C ARG A 451 -12.34 4.12 -11.14
N ASP A 452 -11.91 5.08 -11.93
CA ASP A 452 -11.71 4.95 -13.37
C ASP A 452 -10.36 4.33 -13.76
N VAL A 453 -9.42 4.23 -12.81
CA VAL A 453 -8.17 3.48 -13.02
C VAL A 453 -8.39 2.08 -12.48
N ALA A 454 -8.49 1.07 -13.34
CA ALA A 454 -8.72 -0.32 -12.92
C ALA A 454 -7.53 -0.89 -12.14
N ALA A 455 -7.78 -1.74 -11.14
CA ALA A 455 -6.72 -2.48 -10.45
C ALA A 455 -6.00 -3.42 -11.45
N PRO A 456 -4.69 -3.65 -11.28
CA PRO A 456 -3.91 -4.44 -12.21
C PRO A 456 -4.31 -5.91 -12.14
N ASN A 457 -4.41 -6.56 -13.31
CA ASN A 457 -4.67 -7.99 -13.40
C ASN A 457 -3.36 -8.78 -13.14
N LEU A 458 -3.12 -9.10 -11.87
CA LEU A 458 -1.96 -9.89 -11.45
C LEU A 458 -2.21 -11.39 -11.65
N SER A 459 -1.15 -12.17 -11.80
CA SER A 459 -1.17 -13.63 -11.98
C SER A 459 -0.81 -14.35 -10.66
N THR A 460 -1.15 -15.63 -10.50
CA THR A 460 -0.63 -16.44 -9.38
C THR A 460 0.80 -16.95 -9.62
N GLN A 461 1.40 -16.58 -10.75
CA GLN A 461 2.76 -16.92 -11.18
C GLN A 461 3.47 -15.67 -11.70
N GLY A 462 4.80 -15.66 -11.67
CA GLY A 462 5.61 -14.54 -12.16
C GLY A 462 5.61 -13.40 -11.16
N PHE A 463 6.15 -13.65 -9.97
CA PHE A 463 6.18 -12.73 -8.85
C PHE A 463 6.79 -11.38 -9.22
N VAL A 464 7.95 -11.37 -9.86
CA VAL A 464 8.65 -10.13 -10.22
C VAL A 464 7.83 -9.29 -11.21
N ARG A 465 7.22 -9.92 -12.21
CA ARG A 465 6.34 -9.23 -13.15
C ARG A 465 5.11 -8.65 -12.43
N ASN A 466 4.54 -9.37 -11.46
CA ASN A 466 3.46 -8.83 -10.64
C ASN A 466 3.92 -7.65 -9.77
N TYR A 467 5.12 -7.71 -9.21
CA TYR A 467 5.72 -6.64 -8.42
C TYR A 467 5.84 -5.35 -9.25
N PHE A 468 6.47 -5.42 -10.43
CA PHE A 468 6.55 -4.28 -11.34
C PHE A 468 5.18 -3.74 -11.79
N ARG A 469 4.21 -4.63 -12.08
CA ARG A 469 2.86 -4.22 -12.45
C ARG A 469 2.12 -3.51 -11.31
N ALA A 470 2.30 -3.95 -10.07
CA ALA A 470 1.72 -3.31 -8.90
C ALA A 470 2.34 -1.92 -8.67
N LEU A 471 3.66 -1.79 -8.76
CA LEU A 471 4.36 -0.51 -8.66
C LEU A 471 3.95 0.47 -9.77
N SER A 472 3.89 0.03 -11.04
CA SER A 472 3.40 0.87 -12.13
C SER A 472 1.99 1.37 -11.87
N PHE A 473 1.11 0.53 -11.32
CA PHE A 473 -0.24 0.94 -10.98
C PHE A 473 -0.28 2.03 -9.89
N GLU A 474 0.55 1.93 -8.85
CA GLU A 474 0.68 2.98 -7.82
C GLU A 474 1.09 4.31 -8.46
N PHE A 475 2.07 4.28 -9.36
CA PHE A 475 2.52 5.44 -10.10
C PHE A 475 1.41 6.01 -11.00
N ASP A 476 0.77 5.18 -11.83
CA ASP A 476 -0.27 5.63 -12.77
C ASP A 476 -1.43 6.32 -12.03
N VAL A 477 -1.81 5.79 -10.85
CA VAL A 477 -2.82 6.43 -9.99
C VAL A 477 -2.31 7.79 -9.47
N ARG A 478 -1.06 7.89 -9.01
CA ARG A 478 -0.48 9.16 -8.54
C ARG A 478 -0.44 10.20 -9.65
N THR A 479 -0.02 9.82 -10.86
CA THR A 479 0.00 10.68 -12.05
C THR A 479 -1.40 11.20 -12.39
N VAL A 480 -2.42 10.33 -12.38
CA VAL A 480 -3.80 10.77 -12.64
C VAL A 480 -4.32 11.70 -11.53
N LYS A 481 -4.02 11.43 -10.25
CA LYS A 481 -4.38 12.31 -9.12
C LYS A 481 -3.75 13.70 -9.28
N SER A 482 -2.46 13.76 -9.61
CA SER A 482 -1.73 14.99 -9.87
C SER A 482 -2.35 15.80 -11.01
N ARG A 483 -2.61 15.15 -12.17
CA ARG A 483 -3.22 15.81 -13.35
C ARG A 483 -4.62 16.36 -13.10
N ARG A 484 -5.40 15.75 -12.18
CA ARG A 484 -6.75 16.23 -11.83
C ARG A 484 -6.74 17.47 -10.92
N GLY A 485 -5.58 17.97 -10.52
CA GLY A 485 -5.50 19.00 -9.48
C GLY A 485 -6.16 18.54 -8.18
N SER A 486 -6.26 17.21 -7.97
CA SER A 486 -6.70 16.63 -6.71
C SER A 486 -5.52 16.72 -5.75
N VAL A 487 -5.16 17.95 -5.40
CA VAL A 487 -4.00 18.38 -4.60
C VAL A 487 -4.11 17.95 -3.14
N VAL A 488 -5.19 17.27 -2.74
CA VAL A 488 -5.15 16.44 -1.55
C VAL A 488 -4.38 15.14 -1.85
N ILE A 489 -3.16 15.30 -2.37
CA ILE A 489 -2.10 14.31 -2.34
C ILE A 489 -1.71 14.24 -0.86
N ILE A 490 -2.44 13.42 -0.10
CA ILE A 490 -2.00 13.07 1.25
C ILE A 490 -0.90 12.01 1.11
N ASP A 491 0.19 12.38 0.44
CA ASP A 491 1.38 11.54 0.35
C ASP A 491 2.01 11.48 1.75
N GLY A 492 2.32 10.27 2.21
CA GLY A 492 2.95 10.05 3.51
C GLY A 492 2.01 9.96 4.73
N PHE A 493 0.68 10.03 4.56
CA PHE A 493 -0.22 9.64 5.65
C PHE A 493 -0.45 8.13 5.62
N HIS A 494 0.06 7.43 6.64
CA HIS A 494 -0.30 6.04 6.94
C HIS A 494 -1.75 5.97 7.43
N TYR A 495 -2.70 5.96 6.49
CA TYR A 495 -4.15 5.90 6.75
C TYR A 495 -4.61 4.69 7.57
N GLU A 496 -3.79 3.64 7.62
CA GLU A 496 -4.04 2.44 8.42
C GLU A 496 -3.91 2.70 9.92
N GLU A 497 -3.13 3.70 10.34
CA GLU A 497 -2.72 3.85 11.75
C GLU A 497 -3.41 5.00 12.49
N ARG A 498 -4.05 5.94 11.76
CA ARG A 498 -4.78 7.03 12.41
C ARG A 498 -6.24 6.66 12.65
N SER A 499 -6.59 6.51 13.92
CA SER A 499 -7.95 6.35 14.41
C SER A 499 -8.64 7.71 14.69
N GLU A 500 -8.13 8.81 14.14
CA GLU A 500 -8.60 10.17 14.46
C GLU A 500 -9.12 10.93 13.24
N VAL A 501 -10.22 11.66 13.43
CA VAL A 501 -10.73 12.63 12.45
C VAL A 501 -9.82 13.84 12.46
N ALA A 502 -9.37 14.30 11.30
CA ALA A 502 -8.39 15.38 11.22
C ALA A 502 -8.61 16.26 9.98
N PHE A 503 -8.12 17.50 10.02
CA PHE A 503 -8.05 18.37 8.86
C PHE A 503 -6.85 18.00 7.98
N VAL A 504 -7.10 17.81 6.68
CA VAL A 504 -6.06 17.56 5.66
C VAL A 504 -5.73 18.80 4.84
N SER A 505 -6.53 19.85 5.01
CA SER A 505 -6.31 21.21 4.51
C SER A 505 -6.92 22.20 5.50
N ASP A 506 -6.88 23.51 5.22
CA ASP A 506 -7.54 24.51 6.08
C ASP A 506 -9.07 24.35 6.18
N THR A 507 -9.69 23.72 5.18
CA THR A 507 -11.14 23.64 5.04
C THR A 507 -11.65 22.22 4.81
N THR A 508 -10.79 21.20 4.83
CA THR A 508 -11.20 19.82 4.52
C THR A 508 -10.98 18.91 5.70
N LEU A 509 -12.08 18.43 6.27
CA LEU A 509 -12.12 17.44 7.33
C LEU A 509 -12.12 16.03 6.72
N TYR A 510 -11.19 15.19 7.14
CA TYR A 510 -11.08 13.80 6.70
C TYR A 510 -11.49 12.84 7.81
N VAL A 511 -12.28 11.83 7.44
CA VAL A 511 -12.66 10.71 8.32
C VAL A 511 -11.94 9.44 7.84
N PRO A 512 -10.97 8.90 8.60
CA PRO A 512 -10.28 7.67 8.23
C PRO A 512 -11.20 6.48 8.04
N THR A 513 -10.84 5.61 7.08
CA THR A 513 -11.56 4.36 6.77
C THR A 513 -11.89 3.51 7.99
N PRO A 514 -10.97 3.28 8.96
CA PRO A 514 -11.31 2.55 10.18
C PRO A 514 -12.55 3.03 10.93
N LEU A 515 -12.79 4.34 10.95
CA LEU A 515 -13.89 4.93 11.71
C LEU A 515 -15.26 4.64 11.08
N PHE A 516 -15.31 4.18 9.83
CA PHE A 516 -16.54 3.65 9.22
C PHE A 516 -16.99 2.33 9.87
N GLY A 517 -16.10 1.64 10.60
CA GLY A 517 -16.47 0.52 11.46
C GLY A 517 -17.37 0.94 12.63
N LEU A 518 -17.32 2.21 13.05
CA LEU A 518 -18.13 2.74 14.15
C LEU A 518 -19.55 3.13 13.74
N LEU A 519 -19.82 3.25 12.43
CA LEU A 519 -21.14 3.63 11.94
C LEU A 519 -22.13 2.47 12.13
N SER A 520 -23.21 2.77 12.84
CA SER A 520 -24.32 1.85 13.11
C SER A 520 -25.10 1.56 11.83
N GLY A 521 -24.62 0.59 11.05
CA GLY A 521 -25.09 0.36 9.68
C GLY A 521 -26.57 -0.01 9.57
N ASN A 522 -27.21 -0.57 10.60
CA ASN A 522 -28.60 -1.08 10.56
C ASN A 522 -29.56 -0.45 11.57
N ASN A 523 -29.16 0.57 12.31
CA ASN A 523 -30.01 1.16 13.32
C ASN A 523 -31.15 1.98 12.72
N THR A 524 -32.34 1.94 13.35
CA THR A 524 -33.51 2.74 12.97
C THR A 524 -33.31 4.22 13.29
N ASP A 525 -32.43 4.54 14.25
CA ASP A 525 -31.94 5.90 14.52
C ASP A 525 -30.40 5.91 14.53
N PRO A 526 -29.77 6.03 13.34
CA PRO A 526 -28.32 6.06 13.23
C PRO A 526 -27.71 7.31 13.88
N MET A 527 -28.47 8.40 14.05
CA MET A 527 -27.95 9.62 14.66
C MET A 527 -27.65 9.47 16.14
N LEU A 528 -28.55 8.83 16.89
CA LEU A 528 -28.36 8.60 18.32
C LEU A 528 -27.15 7.71 18.62
N ALA A 529 -26.88 6.73 17.76
CA ALA A 529 -25.76 5.80 17.93
C ALA A 529 -24.42 6.38 17.47
N ASP A 530 -24.40 7.11 16.35
CA ASP A 530 -23.14 7.55 15.75
C ASP A 530 -22.63 8.89 16.31
N ALA A 531 -23.53 9.77 16.76
CA ALA A 531 -23.15 11.11 17.20
C ALA A 531 -22.20 11.11 18.41
N PRO A 532 -22.40 10.30 19.47
CA PRO A 532 -21.47 10.24 20.60
C PRO A 532 -20.08 9.73 20.21
N GLY A 533 -19.99 8.84 19.23
CA GLY A 533 -18.73 8.23 18.79
C GLY A 533 -17.98 9.07 17.76
N LEU A 534 -18.58 9.25 16.59
CA LEU A 534 -17.92 9.88 15.44
C LEU A 534 -18.26 11.38 15.32
N GLY A 535 -19.47 11.79 15.71
CA GLY A 535 -19.86 13.20 15.74
C GLY A 535 -19.02 14.02 16.72
N SER A 536 -18.78 13.47 17.91
CA SER A 536 -17.90 14.09 18.92
C SER A 536 -16.45 14.25 18.42
N ARG A 537 -15.90 13.26 17.70
CA ARG A 537 -14.57 13.34 17.09
C ARG A 537 -14.49 14.39 15.99
N MET A 538 -15.52 14.50 15.15
CA MET A 538 -15.62 15.58 14.16
C MET A 538 -15.66 16.96 14.84
N ALA A 539 -16.49 17.12 15.87
CA ALA A 539 -16.58 18.37 16.63
C ALA A 539 -15.26 18.72 17.32
N ALA A 540 -14.55 17.74 17.89
CA ALA A 540 -13.24 17.93 18.49
C ALA A 540 -12.21 18.42 17.47
N ALA A 541 -12.18 17.85 16.26
CA ALA A 541 -11.32 18.31 15.18
C ALA A 541 -11.65 19.75 14.74
N MET A 542 -12.94 20.10 14.64
CA MET A 542 -13.38 21.47 14.35
C MET A 542 -12.93 22.46 15.44
N TRP A 543 -13.07 22.08 16.72
CA TRP A 543 -12.57 22.85 17.85
C TRP A 543 -11.06 23.05 17.79
N GLN A 544 -10.30 21.99 17.52
CA GLN A 544 -8.84 22.07 17.38
C GLN A 544 -8.46 23.07 16.29
N LYS A 545 -9.16 23.07 15.15
CA LYS A 545 -8.93 24.03 14.08
C LYS A 545 -9.22 25.47 14.51
N VAL A 546 -10.31 25.70 15.26
CA VAL A 546 -10.61 27.02 15.83
C VAL A 546 -9.49 27.45 16.77
N ILE A 547 -9.07 26.60 17.71
CA ILE A 547 -8.01 26.92 18.68
C ILE A 547 -6.68 27.24 17.99
N SER A 548 -6.33 26.51 16.93
CA SER A 548 -5.06 26.69 16.21
C SER A 548 -5.05 27.87 15.23
N SER A 549 -6.20 28.49 14.95
CA SER A 549 -6.28 29.55 13.94
C SER A 549 -5.74 30.88 14.49
N GLU A 550 -4.93 31.57 13.70
CA GLU A 550 -4.37 32.89 14.02
C GLU A 550 -5.29 34.04 13.58
N MET A 551 -6.46 33.72 13.00
CA MET A 551 -7.36 34.73 12.42
C MET A 551 -8.15 35.56 13.45
N TRP A 552 -8.10 35.16 14.72
CA TRP A 552 -8.88 35.75 15.80
C TRP A 552 -8.23 37.01 16.35
N SER A 553 -9.05 37.94 16.86
CA SER A 553 -8.52 39.05 17.66
C SER A 553 -7.84 38.54 18.94
N SER A 554 -6.90 39.31 19.48
CA SER A 554 -6.18 38.95 20.72
C SER A 554 -7.13 38.66 21.89
N GLN A 555 -8.27 39.37 21.96
CA GLN A 555 -9.29 39.16 22.99
C GLN A 555 -10.00 37.82 22.82
N THR A 556 -10.43 37.49 21.60
CA THR A 556 -11.05 36.20 21.28
C THR A 556 -10.07 35.06 21.51
N GLN A 557 -8.80 35.22 21.13
CA GLN A 557 -7.75 34.23 21.33
C GLN A 557 -7.55 33.91 22.83
N GLN A 558 -7.47 34.93 23.68
CA GLN A 558 -7.36 34.74 25.13
C GLN A 558 -8.59 34.04 25.72
N ALA A 559 -9.79 34.41 25.27
CA ALA A 559 -11.02 33.79 25.75
C ALA A 559 -11.20 32.34 25.29
N ILE A 560 -10.74 31.99 24.08
CA ILE A 560 -10.65 30.59 23.62
C ILE A 560 -9.68 29.80 24.51
N LEU A 561 -8.50 30.36 24.80
CA LEU A 561 -7.50 29.70 25.65
C LEU A 561 -7.94 29.51 27.10
N GLN A 562 -8.81 30.38 27.63
CA GLN A 562 -9.38 30.24 28.98
C GLN A 562 -10.46 29.16 29.10
N GLN A 563 -11.03 28.72 27.98
CA GLN A 563 -12.07 27.68 27.93
C GLN A 563 -11.50 26.29 27.70
N ARG A 564 -10.22 26.23 27.31
CA ARG A 564 -9.42 25.02 27.28
C ARG A 564 -8.94 24.70 28.70
#